data_AF-A0A2X1N0S1-F1
#
_entry.id   AF-A0A2X1N0S1-F1
#
_cell.length_a   1.000
_cell.length_b   1.000
_cell.length_c   1.000
_cell.angle_alpha   90.00
_cell.angle_beta   90.00
_cell.angle_gamma   90.00
#
_symmetry.space_group_name_H-M   'P 1'
#
loop_
_entity.id
_entity.type
_entity.pdbx_description
1 polymer ?
#
loop_
_entity_poly.entity_id
_entity_poly.type
_entity_poly.pdbx_seq_one_letter_code
_entity_poly.pdbx_strand_id
1 'polypeptide(L)'
;MKWDWIFFDADETLFTFDSFTGLQRMFLDYSVTFTAEDFQDYQAVNKPLWVDYQNGAITSLQLQHGRFESWAERLKVEAGLLNDAFINAMAEICTPLPGAVSLLNAIRGNAQNRHHHQRL
;
A
#
# COMPACT_ATOMS: atom_id res chain seq x y z
N MET A 1 30.89 -12.63 -5.52
CA MET A 1 30.39 -11.74 -4.46
C MET A 1 29.56 -12.57 -3.49
N LYS A 2 29.80 -12.47 -2.19
CA LYS A 2 29.07 -13.21 -1.15
C LYS A 2 28.46 -12.17 -0.22
N TRP A 3 27.15 -11.99 -0.30
CA TRP A 3 26.38 -11.12 0.58
C TRP A 3 25.57 -12.01 1.50
N ASP A 4 25.72 -11.88 2.82
CA ASP A 4 24.98 -12.72 3.77
C ASP A 4 23.49 -12.36 3.83
N TRP A 5 23.16 -11.09 3.51
CA TRP A 5 21.82 -10.51 3.59
C TRP A 5 21.54 -9.62 2.39
N ILE A 6 20.36 -9.77 1.80
CA ILE A 6 19.83 -8.88 0.78
C ILE A 6 18.48 -8.36 1.27
N PHE A 7 18.35 -7.04 1.34
CA PHE A 7 17.10 -6.36 1.68
C PHE A 7 16.47 -5.83 0.39
N PHE A 8 15.22 -6.20 0.16
CA PHE A 8 14.41 -5.66 -0.92
C PHE A 8 13.36 -4.74 -0.34
N ASP A 9 13.16 -3.61 -1.00
CA ASP A 9 11.90 -2.90 -0.91
C ASP A 9 10.79 -3.72 -1.61
N ALA A 10 9.53 -3.50 -1.24
CA ALA A 10 8.41 -4.26 -1.78
C ALA A 10 7.79 -3.55 -2.99
N ASP A 11 7.39 -2.30 -2.79
CA ASP A 11 6.62 -1.52 -3.77
C ASP A 11 7.51 -1.06 -4.92
N GLU A 12 7.02 -1.23 -6.16
CA GLU A 12 7.75 -0.95 -7.40
C GLU A 12 9.13 -1.64 -7.53
N THR A 13 9.44 -2.60 -6.64
CA THR A 13 10.68 -3.37 -6.65
C THR A 13 10.41 -4.88 -6.78
N LEU A 14 9.54 -5.42 -5.93
CA LEU A 14 9.10 -6.82 -6.02
C LEU A 14 7.68 -6.95 -6.57
N PHE A 15 6.83 -5.97 -6.30
CA PHE A 15 5.43 -5.97 -6.71
C PHE A 15 5.07 -4.68 -7.44
N THR A 16 4.12 -4.81 -8.37
CA THR A 16 3.43 -3.65 -8.93
C THR A 16 2.53 -3.04 -7.87
N PHE A 17 2.69 -1.75 -7.59
CA PHE A 17 1.85 -1.02 -6.65
C PHE A 17 1.01 -0.01 -7.42
N ASP A 18 -0.27 -0.31 -7.58
CA ASP A 18 -1.23 0.59 -8.21
C ASP A 18 -2.32 0.99 -7.20
N SER A 19 -2.07 2.07 -6.47
CA SER A 19 -3.03 2.60 -5.51
C SER A 19 -4.36 3.01 -6.14
N PHE A 20 -4.38 3.41 -7.42
CA PHE A 20 -5.62 3.84 -8.06
C PHE A 20 -6.52 2.62 -8.31
N THR A 21 -6.00 1.57 -8.93
CA THR A 21 -6.73 0.33 -9.14
C THR A 21 -7.14 -0.31 -7.80
N GLY A 22 -6.29 -0.23 -6.77
CA GLY A 22 -6.60 -0.71 -5.42
C GLY A 22 -7.78 0.01 -4.79
N LEU A 23 -7.82 1.34 -4.87
CA LEU A 23 -8.94 2.14 -4.39
C LEU A 23 -10.21 1.83 -5.19
N GLN A 24 -10.12 1.70 -6.52
CA GLN A 24 -11.27 1.33 -7.35
C GLN A 24 -11.86 -0.02 -6.95
N ARG A 25 -11.01 -1.03 -6.76
CA ARG A 25 -11.42 -2.37 -6.31
C ARG A 25 -12.08 -2.33 -4.94
N MET A 26 -11.50 -1.59 -4.00
CA MET A 26 -12.03 -1.45 -2.64
C MET A 26 -13.40 -0.76 -2.64
N PHE A 27 -13.52 0.38 -3.31
CA PHE A 27 -14.75 1.18 -3.32
C PHE A 27 -15.92 0.50 -4.04
N LEU A 28 -15.65 -0.48 -4.91
CA LEU A 28 -16.68 -1.31 -5.52
C LEU A 28 -17.53 -2.05 -4.48
N ASP A 29 -16.94 -2.50 -3.37
CA ASP A 29 -17.66 -3.19 -2.29
C ASP A 29 -18.65 -2.25 -1.57
N TYR A 30 -18.45 -0.93 -1.70
CA TYR A 30 -19.34 0.12 -1.18
C TYR A 30 -20.31 0.64 -2.26
N SER A 31 -20.38 -0.02 -3.42
CA SER A 31 -21.16 0.44 -4.58
C SER A 31 -20.76 1.84 -5.08
N VAL A 32 -19.50 2.22 -4.88
CA VAL A 32 -18.93 3.50 -5.34
C VAL A 32 -18.09 3.26 -6.59
N THR A 33 -18.39 4.00 -7.66
CA THR A 33 -17.50 4.09 -8.82
C THR A 33 -16.43 5.14 -8.53
N PHE A 34 -15.27 4.71 -8.06
CA PHE A 34 -14.15 5.60 -7.73
C PHE A 34 -13.48 6.14 -9.01
N THR A 35 -13.52 7.47 -9.17
CA THR A 35 -13.10 8.16 -10.39
C THR A 35 -11.69 8.72 -10.29
N ALA A 36 -11.17 9.23 -11.40
CA ALA A 36 -9.90 9.95 -11.42
C ALA A 36 -9.93 11.26 -10.60
N GLU A 37 -11.09 11.92 -10.51
CA GLU A 37 -11.28 13.12 -9.69
C GLU A 37 -11.22 12.75 -8.20
N ASP A 38 -11.93 11.69 -7.80
CA ASP A 38 -11.85 11.16 -6.43
C ASP A 38 -10.42 10.78 -6.03
N PHE A 39 -9.65 10.23 -6.98
CA PHE A 39 -8.24 9.91 -6.74
C PHE A 39 -7.37 11.14 -6.57
N GLN A 40 -7.63 12.22 -7.32
CA GLN A 40 -6.92 13.49 -7.14
C GLN A 40 -7.19 14.08 -5.76
N ASP A 41 -8.46 14.08 -5.34
CA ASP A 41 -8.87 14.52 -4.01
C ASP A 41 -8.22 13.69 -2.90
N TYR A 42 -8.24 12.36 -3.05
CA TYR A 42 -7.55 11.46 -2.12
C TYR A 42 -6.05 11.75 -2.06
N GLN A 43 -5.39 11.94 -3.21
CA GLN A 43 -3.96 12.20 -3.26
C GLN A 43 -3.56 13.55 -2.66
N ALA A 44 -4.45 14.55 -2.73
CA ALA A 44 -4.23 15.85 -2.09
C ALA A 44 -4.13 15.73 -0.55
N VAL A 45 -4.79 14.73 0.04
CA VAL A 45 -4.73 14.44 1.48
C VAL A 45 -3.65 13.40 1.80
N ASN A 46 -3.59 12.30 1.05
CA ASN A 46 -2.69 11.18 1.29
C ASN A 46 -1.21 11.58 1.19
N LYS A 47 -0.82 12.36 0.17
CA LYS A 47 0.60 12.71 -0.03
C LYS A 47 1.20 13.53 1.13
N PRO A 48 0.57 14.63 1.60
CA PRO A 48 1.07 15.35 2.78
C PRO A 48 1.15 14.48 4.04
N LEU A 49 0.16 13.61 4.28
CA LEU A 49 0.19 12.73 5.45
C LEU A 49 1.38 11.75 5.42
N TRP A 50 1.77 11.26 4.25
CA TRP A 50 2.99 10.46 4.11
C TRP A 50 4.25 11.25 4.46
N VAL A 51 4.32 12.53 4.07
CA VAL A 51 5.43 13.42 4.44
C VAL A 51 5.46 13.64 5.95
N ASP A 52 4.31 13.90 6.58
CA ASP A 52 4.21 14.07 8.02
C ASP A 52 4.62 12.79 8.78
N TYR A 53 4.23 11.62 8.28
CA TYR A 53 4.63 10.33 8.85
C TYR A 53 6.15 10.11 8.73
N GLN A 54 6.74 10.38 7.57
CA GLN A 54 8.19 10.27 7.35
C GLN A 54 8.98 11.23 8.25
N ASN A 55 8.41 12.41 8.55
CA ASN A 55 8.99 13.38 9.48
C ASN A 55 8.76 13.02 10.96
N GLY A 56 8.02 11.93 11.26
CA GLY A 56 7.67 11.54 12.61
C GLY A 56 6.64 12.45 13.29
N ALA A 57 5.95 13.31 12.53
CA ALA A 57 4.94 14.23 13.03
C ALA A 57 3.61 13.54 13.35
N ILE A 58 3.30 12.46 12.63
CA ILE A 58 2.13 11.60 12.88
C ILE A 58 2.54 10.13 12.99
N THR A 59 1.72 9.34 13.67
CA THR A 59 1.86 7.89 13.78
C THR A 59 1.31 7.18 12.53
N SER A 60 1.69 5.91 12.34
CA SER A 60 1.12 5.06 11.28
C SER A 60 -0.41 4.99 11.37
N LEU A 61 -0.96 4.86 12.59
CA LEU A 61 -2.41 4.82 12.80
C LEU A 61 -3.10 6.11 12.35
N GLN A 62 -2.50 7.27 12.64
CA GLN A 62 -3.01 8.56 12.19
C GLN A 62 -2.96 8.72 10.66
N LEU A 63 -1.89 8.24 10.01
CA LEU A 63 -1.81 8.20 8.54
C LEU A 63 -2.91 7.31 7.95
N GLN A 64 -3.07 6.10 8.50
CA GLN A 64 -4.04 5.11 8.02
C GLN A 64 -5.47 5.60 8.11
N HIS A 65 -5.83 6.25 9.22
CA HIS A 65 -7.18 6.79 9.39
C HIS A 65 -7.35 8.11 8.63
N GLY A 66 -6.41 9.05 8.77
CA GLY A 66 -6.52 10.40 8.24
C GLY A 66 -6.66 10.45 6.72
N ARG A 67 -6.02 9.53 5.99
CA ARG A 67 -6.14 9.47 4.52
C ARG A 67 -7.51 8.98 4.02
N PHE A 68 -8.32 8.37 4.90
CA PHE A 68 -9.66 7.87 4.59
C PHE A 68 -10.78 8.62 5.31
N GLU A 69 -10.49 9.56 6.20
CA GLU A 69 -11.47 10.25 7.05
C GLU A 69 -12.66 10.83 6.26
N SER A 70 -12.39 11.57 5.18
CA SER A 70 -13.45 12.17 4.36
C SER A 70 -14.35 11.14 3.68
N TRP A 71 -13.81 9.99 3.31
CA TRP A 71 -14.57 8.88 2.74
C TRP A 71 -15.32 8.10 3.81
N ALA A 72 -14.74 7.94 4.99
CA ALA A 72 -15.35 7.33 6.16
C ALA A 72 -16.62 8.09 6.56
N GLU A 73 -16.55 9.42 6.61
CA GLU A 73 -17.71 10.30 6.86
C GLU A 73 -18.80 10.15 5.80
N ARG A 74 -18.42 10.15 4.51
CA ARG A 74 -19.37 10.01 3.38
C ARG A 74 -20.10 8.67 3.40
N LEU A 75 -19.38 7.58 3.70
CA LEU A 75 -19.88 6.22 3.70
C LEU A 75 -20.49 5.79 5.05
N LYS A 76 -20.33 6.61 6.09
CA LYS A 76 -20.76 6.33 7.48
C LYS A 76 -20.16 5.03 8.03
N VAL A 77 -18.86 4.87 7.82
CA VAL A 77 -18.05 3.75 8.33
C VAL A 77 -16.82 4.29 9.05
N GLU A 78 -16.14 3.45 9.81
CA GLU A 78 -14.88 3.82 10.46
C GLU A 78 -13.73 3.89 9.42
N ALA A 79 -12.89 4.91 9.51
CA ALA A 79 -11.75 5.08 8.58
C ALA A 79 -10.78 3.90 8.61
N GLY A 80 -10.60 3.27 9.78
CA GLY A 80 -9.80 2.05 9.91
C GLY A 80 -10.32 0.89 9.06
N LEU A 81 -11.64 0.75 8.92
CA LEU A 81 -12.24 -0.29 8.06
C LEU A 81 -11.93 -0.05 6.58
N LEU A 82 -11.90 1.21 6.14
CA LEU A 82 -11.48 1.57 4.78
C LEU A 82 -9.99 1.29 4.57
N ASN A 83 -9.14 1.57 5.56
CA ASN A 83 -7.74 1.20 5.49
C ASN A 83 -7.55 -0.32 5.33
N ASP A 84 -8.23 -1.12 6.16
CA ASP A 84 -8.15 -2.58 6.09
C ASP A 84 -8.66 -3.12 4.75
N ALA A 85 -9.78 -2.58 4.26
CA ALA A 85 -10.32 -2.93 2.95
C ALA A 85 -9.35 -2.56 1.81
N PHE A 86 -8.68 -1.42 1.90
CA PHE A 86 -7.67 -1.01 0.92
C PHE A 86 -6.48 -1.97 0.92
N ILE A 87 -5.95 -2.35 2.08
CA ILE A 87 -4.82 -3.31 2.16
C ILE A 87 -5.21 -4.68 1.61
N ASN A 88 -6.42 -5.16 1.90
CA ASN A 88 -6.92 -6.41 1.34
C ASN A 88 -7.07 -6.32 -0.18
N ALA A 89 -7.62 -5.23 -0.71
CA ALA A 89 -7.72 -5.00 -2.15
C ALA A 89 -6.33 -4.97 -2.81
N MET A 90 -5.35 -4.28 -2.20
CA MET A 90 -3.96 -4.27 -2.68
C MET A 90 -3.35 -5.67 -2.68
N ALA A 91 -3.60 -6.50 -1.66
CA ALA A 91 -3.12 -7.88 -1.62
C ALA A 91 -3.73 -8.76 -2.73
N GLU A 92 -4.97 -8.49 -3.16
CA GLU A 92 -5.62 -9.19 -4.28
C GLU A 92 -5.03 -8.79 -5.64
N ILE A 93 -4.66 -7.52 -5.83
CA ILE A 93 -4.27 -6.98 -7.15
C ILE A 93 -2.76 -6.88 -7.36
N CYS A 94 -1.95 -6.86 -6.30
CA CYS A 94 -0.50 -6.74 -6.41
C CYS A 94 0.08 -7.97 -7.12
N THR A 95 0.60 -7.77 -8.33
CA THR A 95 1.30 -8.81 -9.08
C THR A 95 2.82 -8.65 -8.94
N PRO A 96 3.59 -9.74 -8.83
CA PRO A 96 5.05 -9.64 -8.84
C PRO A 96 5.53 -8.97 -10.12
N LEU A 97 6.52 -8.08 -10.00
CA LEU A 97 7.17 -7.50 -11.17
C LEU A 97 7.84 -8.60 -12.02
N PRO A 98 7.90 -8.44 -13.35
CA PRO A 98 8.59 -9.39 -14.21
C PRO A 98 10.01 -9.67 -13.72
N GLY A 99 10.34 -10.94 -13.52
CA GLY A 99 11.65 -11.37 -13.02
C GLY A 99 11.85 -11.29 -11.50
N ALA A 100 10.93 -10.69 -10.72
CA ALA A 100 11.03 -10.65 -9.25
C ALA A 100 11.05 -12.06 -8.65
N VAL A 101 10.13 -12.93 -9.08
CA VAL A 101 10.08 -14.34 -8.63
C VAL A 101 11.35 -15.08 -9.03
N SER A 102 11.82 -14.90 -10.27
CA SER A 102 13.05 -15.54 -10.78
C SER A 102 14.29 -15.08 -10.00
N LEU A 103 14.39 -13.78 -9.70
CA LEU A 103 15.45 -13.18 -8.90
C LEU A 103 15.47 -13.75 -7.49
N LEU A 104 14.31 -13.75 -6.80
CA LEU A 104 14.18 -14.30 -5.45
C LEU A 104 14.56 -15.78 -5.40
N ASN A 105 14.18 -16.56 -6.42
CA ASN A 105 14.56 -17.98 -6.53
C ASN A 105 16.07 -18.16 -6.75
N ALA A 106 16.72 -17.32 -7.55
CA ALA A 106 18.15 -17.41 -7.84
C ALA A 106 19.03 -17.07 -6.63
N ILE A 107 18.57 -16.19 -5.73
CA ILE A 107 19.32 -15.75 -4.55
C ILE A 107 19.00 -16.55 -3.28
N ARG A 108 17.88 -17.28 -3.23
CA ARG A 108 17.42 -18.08 -2.06
C ARG A 108 18.45 -19.12 -1.57
N GLY A 109 19.40 -19.52 -2.41
CA GLY A 109 20.51 -20.42 -2.03
C GLY A 109 21.85 -19.75 -1.70
N ASN A 110 21.95 -18.43 -1.87
CA ASN A 110 23.21 -17.67 -1.76
C ASN A 110 23.20 -16.60 -0.66
N ALA A 111 22.02 -16.24 -0.14
CA ALA A 111 21.84 -15.25 0.93
C ALA A 111 20.54 -15.55 1.71
N GLN A 112 20.44 -15.09 2.96
CA GLN A 112 19.20 -15.19 3.73
C GLN A 112 18.25 -14.04 3.36
N ASN A 113 17.03 -14.37 2.91
CA ASN A 113 15.99 -13.37 2.63
C ASN A 113 15.21 -13.07 3.91
N ARG A 114 15.13 -11.79 4.31
CA ARG A 114 14.14 -11.29 5.28
C ARG A 114 13.26 -10.26 4.60
N HIS A 115 11.96 -10.53 4.57
CA HIS A 115 10.96 -9.53 4.24
C HIS A 115 10.56 -8.83 5.54
N HIS A 116 10.89 -7.55 5.70
CA HIS A 116 10.28 -6.75 6.75
C HIS A 116 8.89 -6.38 6.25
N HIS A 117 7.86 -7.10 6.69
CA HIS A 117 6.54 -6.49 6.79
C HIS A 117 6.70 -5.36 7.80
N GLN A 118 6.81 -4.12 7.34
CA GLN A 118 6.21 -3.05 8.11
C GLN A 118 4.73 -3.43 8.15
N ARG A 119 4.30 -3.99 9.30
CA ARG A 119 2.88 -3.99 9.61
C ARG A 119 2.48 -2.52 9.54
N LEU A 120 1.77 -2.20 8.47
CA LEU A 120 0.77 -1.15 8.51
C LEU A 120 -0.13 -1.51 9.69
#